data_AF-A0A7N4PYT0-F1
#
_entry.id   AF-A0A7N4PYT0-F1
#
_cell.length_a   1.000
_cell.length_b   1.000
_cell.length_c   1.000
_cell.angle_alpha   90.00
_cell.angle_beta   90.00
_cell.angle_gamma   90.00
#
_symmetry.space_group_name_H-M   'P 1'
#
loop_
_entity.id
_entity.type
_entity.pdbx_description
1 polymer ?
#
loop_
_entity_poly.entity_id
_entity_poly.type
_entity_poly.pdbx_seq_one_letter_code
_entity_poly.pdbx_strand_id
1 'polypeptide(L)'
;MTIPPKVIYLFSAIPIRLPKNYFNDLEKITTKFIWKNKRSRISRELMKKKSNEGGLAVPDLKLYYRAAVTKTIWYWLRNRLVDQWNRLGSRDKTVNKYSNLVFDKPKDPSFWDKNLLFDKNCWENWKLIWQKLGIDPNLTPYTKIRSKWLHDLGIKNEIINKLEEHRIVYLSDLWKGKVFMTKAELEIITDHKIENFDYTKLKSFCTNKTNADKIRREAINWENIFTV
;
A
#
# COMPACT_ATOMS: atom_id res chain seq x y z
N MET A 1 22.21 -13.04 17.01
CA MET A 1 21.56 -13.87 15.95
C MET A 1 21.42 -13.02 14.69
N THR A 2 22.06 -13.41 13.59
CA THR A 2 21.98 -12.75 12.27
C THR A 2 20.85 -13.30 11.37
N ILE A 3 20.00 -14.19 11.90
CA ILE A 3 18.92 -14.84 11.15
C ILE A 3 17.77 -13.88 10.81
N PRO A 4 17.27 -13.02 11.71
CA PRO A 4 16.14 -12.14 11.39
C PRO A 4 16.42 -11.21 10.19
N PRO A 5 17.58 -10.53 10.08
CA PRO A 5 17.90 -9.74 8.90
C PRO A 5 17.89 -10.54 7.59
N LYS A 6 18.42 -11.77 7.59
CA LYS A 6 18.44 -12.65 6.41
C LYS A 6 17.04 -13.08 5.99
N VAL A 7 16.18 -13.42 6.95
CA VAL A 7 14.78 -13.81 6.68
C VAL A 7 13.96 -12.62 6.17
N ILE A 8 14.17 -11.44 6.75
CA ILE A 8 13.53 -10.19 6.28
C ILE A 8 13.97 -9.86 4.86
N TYR A 9 15.26 -10.01 4.55
CA TYR A 9 15.77 -9.82 3.19
C TYR A 9 15.05 -10.76 2.20
N LEU A 10 14.92 -12.05 2.52
CA LEU A 10 14.20 -12.99 1.66
C LEU A 10 12.73 -12.61 1.44
N PHE A 11 12.03 -12.20 2.50
CA PHE A 11 10.64 -11.74 2.41
C PHE A 11 10.48 -10.47 1.57
N SER A 12 11.49 -9.59 1.59
CA SER A 12 11.50 -8.34 0.84
C SER A 12 11.91 -8.58 -0.62
N ALA A 13 12.81 -9.53 -0.85
CA ALA A 13 13.28 -9.89 -2.17
C ALA A 13 12.20 -10.61 -2.97
N ILE A 14 11.40 -11.50 -2.35
CA ILE A 14 10.44 -12.35 -3.06
C ILE A 14 9.03 -12.15 -2.46
N PRO A 15 8.23 -11.20 -2.95
CA PRO A 15 6.89 -10.93 -2.41
C PRO A 15 5.84 -11.91 -2.97
N ILE A 16 6.17 -13.20 -3.02
CA ILE A 16 5.29 -14.29 -3.47
C ILE A 16 4.51 -14.84 -2.27
N ARG A 17 3.30 -15.37 -2.53
CA ARG A 17 2.48 -16.01 -1.51
C ARG A 17 3.20 -17.21 -0.91
N LEU A 18 3.57 -17.10 0.36
CA LEU A 18 4.14 -18.22 1.11
C LEU A 18 3.03 -19.12 1.70
N PRO A 19 3.13 -20.46 1.58
CA PRO A 19 2.21 -21.39 2.22
C PRO A 19 2.19 -21.24 3.74
N LYS A 20 1.05 -21.50 4.38
CA LYS A 20 0.94 -21.44 5.85
C LYS A 20 1.92 -22.39 6.55
N ASN A 21 2.17 -23.56 5.95
CA ASN A 21 3.08 -24.58 6.50
C ASN A 21 4.52 -24.09 6.59
N TYR A 22 4.96 -23.27 5.63
CA TYR A 22 6.30 -22.69 5.62
C TYR A 22 6.58 -21.90 6.90
N PHE A 23 5.64 -21.05 7.33
CA PHE A 23 5.77 -20.30 8.58
C PHE A 23 5.76 -21.22 9.80
N ASN A 24 4.90 -22.23 9.81
CA ASN A 24 4.84 -23.21 10.90
C ASN A 24 6.17 -23.96 11.06
N ASP A 25 6.83 -24.28 9.95
CA ASP A 25 8.10 -25.00 9.97
C ASP A 25 9.26 -24.10 10.41
N LEU A 26 9.29 -22.83 9.97
CA LEU A 26 10.24 -21.85 10.49
C LEU A 26 10.05 -21.60 12.00
N GLU A 27 8.80 -21.50 12.47
CA GLU A 27 8.50 -21.37 13.89
C GLU A 27 8.93 -22.62 14.68
N LYS A 28 8.73 -23.84 14.13
CA LYS A 28 9.22 -25.09 14.74
C LYS A 28 10.75 -25.08 14.85
N ILE A 29 11.47 -24.68 13.80
CA ILE A 29 12.94 -24.60 13.81
C ILE A 29 13.41 -23.58 14.86
N THR A 30 12.78 -22.41 14.89
CA THR A 30 13.07 -21.36 15.88
C THR A 30 12.82 -21.84 17.30
N THR A 31 11.71 -22.54 17.53
CA THR A 31 11.38 -23.15 18.83
C THR A 31 12.42 -24.19 19.23
N LYS A 32 12.77 -25.11 18.32
CA LYS A 32 13.81 -26.13 18.56
C LYS A 32 15.16 -25.48 18.88
N PHE A 33 15.54 -24.42 18.18
CA PHE A 33 16.77 -23.68 18.44
C PHE A 33 16.79 -23.06 19.84
N ILE A 34 15.72 -22.32 20.21
CA ILE A 34 15.59 -21.68 21.53
C ILE A 34 15.68 -22.71 22.66
N TRP A 35 15.03 -23.85 22.50
CA TRP A 35 15.00 -24.91 23.52
C TRP A 35 16.11 -25.95 23.38
N LYS A 36 17.09 -25.76 22.48
CA LYS A 36 18.18 -26.73 22.22
C LYS A 36 17.64 -28.16 21.99
N ASN A 37 16.65 -28.30 21.12
CA ASN A 37 15.90 -29.53 20.82
C ASN A 37 15.13 -30.15 22.01
N LYS A 38 15.04 -29.48 23.17
CA LYS A 38 14.19 -29.90 24.28
C LYS A 38 12.73 -29.48 24.06
N ARG A 39 11.81 -30.05 24.85
CA ARG A 39 10.40 -29.67 24.86
C ARG A 39 10.25 -28.19 25.24
N SER A 40 9.44 -27.46 24.48
CA SER A 40 9.13 -26.05 24.76
C SER A 40 8.50 -25.91 26.14
N ARG A 41 9.05 -25.04 26.98
CA ARG A 41 8.48 -24.75 28.32
C ARG A 41 7.40 -23.67 28.28
N ILE A 42 7.37 -22.90 27.21
CA ILE A 42 6.45 -21.77 26.99
C ILE A 42 5.70 -22.03 25.69
N SER A 43 4.44 -21.61 25.60
CA SER A 43 3.68 -21.70 24.34
C SER A 43 4.23 -20.71 23.31
N ARG A 44 4.14 -21.05 22.02
CA ARG A 44 4.67 -20.17 20.94
C ARG A 44 4.03 -18.78 20.95
N GLU A 45 2.74 -18.70 21.22
CA GLU A 45 2.02 -17.43 21.28
C GLU A 45 2.52 -16.55 22.44
N LEU A 46 2.81 -17.14 23.60
CA LEU A 46 3.40 -16.40 24.72
C LEU A 46 4.85 -15.99 24.45
N MET A 47 5.63 -16.83 23.73
CA MET A 47 7.00 -16.48 23.33
C MET A 47 7.07 -15.24 22.43
N LYS A 48 6.07 -15.03 21.57
CA LYS A 48 5.99 -13.86 20.66
C LYS A 48 5.66 -12.55 21.38
N LYS A 49 5.03 -12.62 22.56
CA LYS A 49 4.70 -11.43 23.34
C LYS A 49 5.96 -10.70 23.79
N LYS A 50 5.80 -9.41 24.07
CA LYS A 50 6.87 -8.57 24.60
C LYS A 50 7.30 -9.04 26.00
N SER A 51 8.51 -8.68 26.41
CA SER A 51 9.06 -9.05 27.72
C SER A 51 8.23 -8.52 28.89
N ASN A 52 7.64 -7.32 28.76
CA ASN A 52 6.73 -6.74 29.75
C ASN A 52 5.38 -7.50 29.89
N GLU A 53 5.02 -8.31 28.91
CA GLU A 53 3.82 -9.17 28.94
C GLU A 53 4.15 -10.61 29.35
N GLY A 54 5.36 -10.85 29.89
CA GLY A 54 5.84 -12.18 30.28
C GLY A 54 6.28 -13.05 29.10
N GLY A 55 6.46 -12.47 27.92
CA GLY A 55 6.95 -13.16 26.72
C GLY A 55 8.47 -13.09 26.56
N LEU A 56 8.96 -13.71 25.47
CA LEU A 56 10.39 -13.73 25.12
C LEU A 56 10.73 -12.77 23.97
N ALA A 57 9.77 -11.97 23.50
CA ALA A 57 9.89 -11.09 22.34
C ALA A 57 10.42 -11.81 21.08
N VAL A 58 10.04 -13.08 20.89
CA VAL A 58 10.44 -13.87 19.71
C VAL A 58 9.78 -13.27 18.46
N PRO A 59 10.53 -13.03 17.37
CA PRO A 59 9.98 -12.49 16.13
C PRO A 59 8.83 -13.34 15.57
N ASP A 60 7.67 -12.72 15.35
CA ASP A 60 6.60 -13.33 14.56
C ASP A 60 6.91 -13.21 13.07
N LEU A 61 7.48 -14.26 12.49
CA LEU A 61 7.93 -14.29 11.10
C LEU A 61 6.80 -14.04 10.10
N LYS A 62 5.55 -14.38 10.44
CA LYS A 62 4.38 -14.12 9.58
C LYS A 62 4.02 -12.64 9.58
N LEU A 63 4.14 -11.97 10.73
CA LEU A 63 4.01 -10.50 10.80
C LEU A 63 5.14 -9.80 10.06
N TYR A 64 6.39 -10.24 10.21
CA TYR A 64 7.53 -9.69 9.45
C TYR A 64 7.36 -9.86 7.94
N TYR A 65 6.92 -11.03 7.47
CA TYR A 65 6.61 -11.24 6.06
C TYR A 65 5.54 -10.27 5.55
N ARG A 66 4.43 -10.12 6.28
CA ARG A 66 3.37 -9.17 5.92
C ARG A 66 3.88 -7.73 5.88
N ALA A 67 4.70 -7.33 6.85
CA ALA A 67 5.31 -6.00 6.88
C ALA A 67 6.24 -5.77 5.67
N ALA A 68 7.09 -6.74 5.34
CA ALA A 68 8.00 -6.67 4.19
C ALA A 68 7.24 -6.57 2.85
N VAL A 69 6.21 -7.40 2.66
CA VAL A 69 5.35 -7.35 1.47
C VAL A 69 4.63 -6.00 1.38
N THR A 70 4.14 -5.46 2.50
CA THR A 70 3.45 -4.17 2.53
C THR A 70 4.36 -3.01 2.19
N LYS A 71 5.58 -3.00 2.75
CA LYS A 71 6.62 -2.04 2.41
C LYS A 71 6.90 -2.04 0.91
N THR A 72 7.00 -3.23 0.33
CA THR A 72 7.26 -3.42 -1.09
C THR A 72 6.10 -2.89 -1.94
N ILE A 73 4.86 -3.23 -1.58
CA ILE A 73 3.65 -2.71 -2.25
C ILE A 73 3.60 -1.18 -2.18
N TRP A 74 3.87 -0.61 -1.01
CA TRP A 74 3.89 0.84 -0.83
C TRP A 74 4.92 1.52 -1.71
N TYR A 75 6.15 1.00 -1.73
CA TYR A 75 7.22 1.51 -2.57
C TYR A 75 6.80 1.53 -4.04
N TRP A 76 6.10 0.49 -4.51
CA TRP A 76 5.58 0.43 -5.86
C TRP A 76 4.43 1.37 -6.16
N LEU A 77 3.57 1.66 -5.19
CA LEU A 77 2.52 2.67 -5.37
C LEU A 77 3.11 4.05 -5.68
N ARG A 78 4.23 4.39 -5.04
CA ARG A 78 4.92 5.68 -5.22
C ARG A 78 5.86 5.69 -6.43
N ASN A 79 6.83 4.76 -6.49
CA ASN A 79 7.99 4.83 -7.38
C ASN A 79 8.17 3.57 -8.21
N ARG A 80 7.10 3.12 -8.90
CA ARG A 80 7.16 1.87 -9.67
C ARG A 80 8.22 1.86 -10.76
N LEU A 81 8.59 3.00 -11.36
CA LEU A 81 9.44 3.03 -12.56
C LEU A 81 10.85 2.39 -12.42
N VAL A 82 11.37 2.23 -11.19
CA VAL A 82 12.77 1.83 -10.94
C VAL A 82 12.92 0.38 -10.45
N ASP A 83 11.82 -0.34 -10.20
CA ASP A 83 11.89 -1.65 -9.53
C ASP A 83 12.32 -2.81 -10.45
N GLN A 84 13.14 -3.72 -9.91
CA GLN A 84 13.69 -4.88 -10.62
C GLN A 84 12.59 -5.88 -11.05
N TRP A 85 11.50 -6.00 -10.30
CA TRP A 85 10.38 -6.90 -10.62
C TRP A 85 9.57 -6.43 -11.83
N ASN A 86 9.65 -5.15 -12.22
CA ASN A 86 9.03 -4.67 -13.46
C ASN A 86 9.68 -5.24 -14.73
N ARG A 87 10.92 -5.71 -14.64
CA ARG A 87 11.58 -6.37 -15.77
C ARG A 87 10.98 -7.76 -16.04
N LEU A 88 10.35 -8.36 -15.02
CA LEU A 88 9.81 -9.72 -15.05
C LEU A 88 8.32 -9.74 -15.40
N GLY A 89 7.55 -8.73 -14.99
CA GLY A 89 6.15 -8.56 -15.39
C GLY A 89 6.04 -7.85 -16.74
N SER A 90 5.83 -8.61 -17.82
CA SER A 90 5.37 -8.19 -19.16
C SER A 90 5.80 -6.80 -19.65
N ARG A 91 6.57 -6.75 -20.75
CA ARG A 91 7.03 -5.58 -21.54
C ARG A 91 5.96 -4.52 -21.93
N ASP A 92 4.70 -4.70 -21.54
CA ASP A 92 3.63 -3.77 -21.82
C ASP A 92 3.76 -2.49 -21.00
N LYS A 93 3.88 -1.38 -21.73
CA LYS A 93 4.04 0.01 -21.27
C LYS A 93 2.90 0.54 -20.37
N THR A 94 2.02 -0.30 -19.83
CA THR A 94 0.97 0.08 -18.88
C THR A 94 1.52 0.17 -17.45
N VAL A 95 2.50 1.06 -17.25
CA VAL A 95 3.13 1.35 -15.95
C VAL A 95 2.10 1.76 -14.88
N ASN A 96 0.95 2.29 -15.29
CA ASN A 96 -0.15 2.75 -14.44
C ASN A 96 -1.15 1.68 -13.97
N LYS A 97 -1.02 0.40 -14.38
CA LYS A 97 -2.05 -0.60 -14.08
C LYS A 97 -2.08 -0.98 -12.59
N TYR A 98 -0.95 -1.04 -11.90
CA TYR A 98 -0.89 -1.61 -10.55
C TYR A 98 -1.32 -0.67 -9.42
N SER A 99 -1.03 0.63 -9.51
CA SER A 99 -1.64 1.59 -8.57
C SER A 99 -3.15 1.52 -8.66
N ASN A 100 -3.68 1.37 -9.87
CA ASN A 100 -5.11 1.17 -10.06
C ASN A 100 -5.54 -0.18 -9.46
N LEU A 101 -4.80 -1.29 -9.64
CA LEU A 101 -5.18 -2.59 -9.06
C LEU A 101 -5.26 -2.61 -7.53
N VAL A 102 -4.39 -1.89 -6.84
CA VAL A 102 -4.40 -1.84 -5.38
C VAL A 102 -5.66 -1.14 -4.85
N PHE A 103 -6.13 -0.09 -5.55
CA PHE A 103 -7.32 0.68 -5.18
C PHE A 103 -8.61 0.17 -5.86
N ASP A 104 -8.51 -0.53 -6.98
CA ASP A 104 -9.61 -1.04 -7.79
C ASP A 104 -9.57 -2.57 -7.82
N LYS A 105 -10.58 -3.23 -7.23
CA LYS A 105 -10.77 -4.67 -7.43
C LYS A 105 -11.00 -4.93 -8.94
N PRO A 106 -10.22 -5.82 -9.59
CA PRO A 106 -10.52 -6.21 -10.96
C PRO A 106 -11.92 -6.83 -11.03
N LYS A 107 -12.74 -6.34 -11.97
CA LYS A 107 -14.14 -6.79 -12.15
C LYS A 107 -14.23 -8.24 -12.62
N ASP A 108 -13.26 -8.65 -13.43
CA ASP A 108 -13.19 -9.98 -14.02
C ASP A 108 -12.28 -10.89 -13.17
N PRO A 109 -12.76 -12.03 -12.65
CA PRO A 109 -11.94 -13.00 -11.93
C PRO A 109 -10.76 -13.54 -12.76
N SER A 110 -10.91 -13.65 -14.08
CA SER A 110 -9.88 -14.13 -15.00
C SER A 110 -8.69 -13.18 -15.13
N PHE A 111 -8.83 -11.96 -14.59
CA PHE A 111 -7.73 -11.01 -14.44
C PHE A 111 -6.52 -11.65 -13.74
N TRP A 112 -6.77 -12.45 -12.71
CA TRP A 112 -5.70 -13.08 -11.93
C TRP A 112 -5.05 -14.27 -12.63
N ASP A 113 -5.68 -14.83 -13.66
CA ASP A 113 -5.10 -15.91 -14.46
C ASP A 113 -4.09 -15.36 -15.46
N LYS A 114 -4.23 -14.08 -15.84
CA LYS A 114 -3.37 -13.35 -16.78
C LYS A 114 -2.27 -12.52 -16.12
N ASN A 115 -2.43 -12.14 -14.85
CA ASN A 115 -1.45 -11.35 -14.10
C ASN A 115 -0.77 -12.25 -13.05
N LEU A 116 0.56 -12.13 -12.92
CA LEU A 116 1.39 -13.08 -12.19
C LEU A 116 0.89 -13.33 -10.75
N LEU A 117 1.15 -14.55 -10.22
CA LEU A 117 1.04 -14.96 -8.80
C LEU A 117 1.40 -13.87 -7.78
N PHE A 118 2.35 -13.05 -8.22
CA PHE A 118 2.86 -11.85 -7.62
C PHE A 118 1.77 -10.79 -7.27
N ASP A 119 1.02 -10.34 -8.28
CA ASP A 119 0.06 -9.22 -8.16
C ASP A 119 -1.11 -9.59 -7.24
N LYS A 120 -1.60 -10.84 -7.34
CA LYS A 120 -2.67 -11.36 -6.49
C LYS A 120 -2.27 -11.41 -5.02
N ASN A 121 -1.08 -11.94 -4.73
CA ASN A 121 -0.59 -12.03 -3.36
C ASN A 121 -0.48 -10.64 -2.73
N CYS A 122 0.03 -9.68 -3.47
CA CYS A 122 0.19 -8.34 -2.96
C CYS A 122 -1.15 -7.63 -2.76
N TRP A 123 -2.09 -7.74 -3.69
CA TRP A 123 -3.44 -7.19 -3.51
C TRP A 123 -4.15 -7.79 -2.26
N GLU A 124 -4.06 -9.10 -2.06
CA GLU A 124 -4.65 -9.76 -0.89
C GLU A 124 -4.00 -9.32 0.43
N ASN A 125 -2.67 -9.20 0.48
CA ASN A 125 -1.96 -8.72 1.67
C ASN A 125 -2.29 -7.26 1.98
N TRP A 126 -2.35 -6.41 0.95
CA TRP A 126 -2.78 -5.02 1.07
C TRP A 126 -4.17 -4.95 1.70
N LYS A 127 -5.18 -5.57 1.08
CA LYS A 127 -6.56 -5.54 1.57
C LYS A 127 -6.68 -6.04 3.01
N LEU A 128 -5.99 -7.13 3.35
CA LEU A 128 -6.04 -7.72 4.69
C LEU A 128 -5.49 -6.76 5.76
N ILE A 129 -4.44 -6.01 5.44
CA ILE A 129 -3.84 -5.04 6.37
C ILE A 129 -4.73 -3.82 6.55
N TRP A 130 -5.27 -3.29 5.46
CA TRP A 130 -6.22 -2.17 5.52
C TRP A 130 -7.49 -2.52 6.31
N GLN A 131 -8.03 -3.73 6.11
CA GLN A 131 -9.13 -4.25 6.92
C GLN A 131 -8.79 -4.37 8.40
N LYS A 132 -7.60 -4.87 8.74
CA LYS A 132 -7.14 -4.96 10.13
C LYS A 132 -6.98 -3.60 10.79
N LEU A 133 -6.63 -2.58 10.02
CA LEU A 133 -6.48 -1.21 10.50
C LEU A 133 -7.82 -0.46 10.54
N GLY A 134 -8.92 -1.05 10.02
CA GLY A 134 -10.22 -0.38 9.93
C GLY A 134 -10.25 0.77 8.92
N ILE A 135 -9.34 0.76 7.94
CA ILE A 135 -9.21 1.84 6.95
C ILE A 135 -9.75 1.35 5.60
N ASP A 136 -10.41 2.24 4.85
CA ASP A 136 -10.90 1.96 3.50
C ASP A 136 -9.72 1.70 2.54
N PRO A 137 -9.62 0.50 1.93
CA PRO A 137 -8.51 0.16 1.03
C PRO A 137 -8.56 0.89 -0.31
N ASN A 138 -9.70 1.45 -0.71
CA ASN A 138 -9.92 1.99 -2.05
C ASN A 138 -9.77 3.51 -2.12
N LEU A 139 -9.90 4.21 -0.99
CA LEU A 139 -9.74 5.67 -0.91
C LEU A 139 -8.84 6.05 0.27
N THR A 140 -7.64 6.47 -0.09
CA THR A 140 -6.54 6.79 0.81
C THR A 140 -5.98 8.18 0.50
N PRO A 141 -5.21 8.80 1.41
CA PRO A 141 -4.52 10.07 1.11
C PRO A 141 -3.68 9.99 -0.18
N TYR A 142 -3.06 8.83 -0.41
CA TYR A 142 -2.17 8.54 -1.53
C TYR A 142 -2.89 7.98 -2.78
N THR A 143 -4.21 8.17 -2.86
CA THR A 143 -4.96 7.82 -4.07
C THR A 143 -4.56 8.78 -5.18
N LYS A 144 -4.09 8.26 -6.32
CA LYS A 144 -3.65 9.09 -7.44
C LYS A 144 -4.81 9.83 -8.09
N ILE A 145 -4.54 11.03 -8.61
CA ILE A 145 -5.51 11.82 -9.38
C ILE A 145 -5.92 11.10 -10.67
N ARG A 146 -5.03 10.30 -11.28
CA ARG A 146 -5.37 9.43 -12.43
C ARG A 146 -6.07 8.13 -12.04
N SER A 147 -6.49 7.98 -10.79
CA SER A 147 -7.27 6.80 -10.37
C SER A 147 -8.63 6.76 -11.06
N LYS A 148 -9.25 5.59 -11.06
CA LYS A 148 -10.58 5.39 -11.66
C LYS A 148 -11.64 6.32 -11.08
N TRP A 149 -11.51 6.72 -9.81
CA TRP A 149 -12.41 7.67 -9.16
C TRP A 149 -12.58 8.97 -9.95
N LEU A 150 -11.49 9.59 -10.42
CA LEU A 150 -11.59 10.83 -11.20
C LEU A 150 -12.00 10.60 -12.65
N HIS A 151 -11.65 9.45 -13.22
CA HIS A 151 -12.12 9.07 -14.54
C HIS A 151 -13.66 8.92 -14.54
N ASP A 152 -14.22 8.30 -13.51
CA ASP A 152 -15.67 8.13 -13.34
C ASP A 152 -16.40 9.48 -13.08
N LEU A 153 -15.70 10.50 -12.57
CA LEU A 153 -16.24 11.87 -12.47
C LEU A 153 -16.33 12.59 -13.83
N GLY A 154 -15.67 12.07 -14.87
CA GLY A 154 -15.63 12.69 -16.19
C GLY A 154 -14.95 14.07 -16.17
N ILE A 155 -13.84 14.19 -15.44
CA ILE A 155 -12.95 15.36 -15.48
C ILE A 155 -12.08 15.25 -16.74
N LYS A 156 -11.84 16.37 -17.43
CA LYS A 156 -11.01 16.37 -18.64
C LYS A 156 -9.59 15.88 -18.35
N ASN A 157 -9.08 14.97 -19.19
CA ASN A 157 -7.72 14.43 -19.07
C ASN A 157 -6.64 15.53 -19.16
N GLU A 158 -6.90 16.62 -19.87
CA GLU A 158 -6.01 17.78 -19.96
C GLU A 158 -5.70 18.37 -18.57
N ILE A 159 -6.74 18.55 -17.74
CA ILE A 159 -6.61 19.05 -16.36
C ILE A 159 -5.83 18.05 -15.51
N ILE A 160 -6.13 16.75 -15.63
CA ILE A 160 -5.41 15.69 -14.89
C ILE A 160 -3.92 15.70 -15.23
N ASN A 161 -3.57 15.83 -16.52
CA ASN A 161 -2.18 15.91 -16.96
C ASN A 161 -1.49 17.16 -16.39
N LYS A 162 -2.16 18.32 -16.41
CA LYS A 162 -1.63 19.56 -15.83
C LYS A 162 -1.39 19.47 -14.33
N LEU A 163 -2.28 18.83 -13.58
CA LEU A 163 -2.08 18.59 -12.14
C LEU A 163 -0.82 17.74 -11.89
N GLU A 164 -0.65 16.65 -12.66
CA GLU A 164 0.52 15.77 -12.53
C GLU A 164 1.84 16.46 -12.92
N GLU A 165 1.86 17.26 -13.99
CA GLU A 165 3.02 18.07 -14.42
C GLU A 165 3.54 18.97 -13.29
N HIS A 166 2.63 19.52 -12.49
CA HIS A 166 2.93 20.42 -11.38
C HIS A 166 3.03 19.71 -10.02
N ARG A 167 3.32 18.39 -10.02
CA ARG A 167 3.53 17.55 -8.84
C ARG A 167 2.31 17.37 -7.93
N ILE A 168 1.11 17.67 -8.41
CA ILE A 168 -0.13 17.29 -7.74
C ILE A 168 -0.48 15.89 -8.26
N VAL A 169 -0.04 14.87 -7.53
CA VAL A 169 -0.16 13.46 -7.96
C VAL A 169 -1.26 12.74 -7.18
N TYR A 170 -1.45 13.11 -5.91
CA TYR A 170 -2.37 12.46 -4.99
C TYR A 170 -3.56 13.36 -4.64
N LEU A 171 -4.67 12.75 -4.24
CA LEU A 171 -5.84 13.49 -3.74
C LEU A 171 -5.52 14.34 -2.50
N SER A 172 -4.58 13.90 -1.65
CA SER A 172 -4.10 14.67 -0.51
C SER A 172 -3.41 15.97 -0.91
N ASP A 173 -2.77 16.02 -2.09
CA ASP A 173 -2.00 17.19 -2.56
C ASP A 173 -2.92 18.38 -2.86
N LEU A 174 -4.22 18.14 -3.07
CA LEU A 174 -5.24 19.17 -3.25
C LEU A 174 -5.65 19.86 -1.95
N TRP A 175 -5.08 19.45 -0.81
CA TRP A 175 -5.39 20.00 0.51
C TRP A 175 -4.20 20.76 1.09
N LYS A 176 -4.47 21.96 1.61
CA LYS A 176 -3.57 22.73 2.47
C LYS A 176 -4.04 22.57 3.91
N GLY A 177 -3.58 21.51 4.56
CA GLY A 177 -4.03 21.13 5.91
C GLY A 177 -5.53 20.83 5.93
N LYS A 178 -6.33 21.73 6.54
CA LYS A 178 -7.79 21.57 6.62
C LYS A 178 -8.57 22.23 5.48
N VAL A 179 -7.90 22.94 4.58
CA VAL A 179 -8.54 23.74 3.53
C VAL A 179 -8.29 23.08 2.17
N PHE A 180 -9.37 22.87 1.41
CA PHE A 180 -9.26 22.40 0.03
C PHE A 180 -8.81 23.57 -0.86
N MET A 181 -7.87 23.33 -1.77
CA MET A 181 -7.36 24.37 -2.67
C MET A 181 -8.49 25.01 -3.47
N THR A 182 -8.44 26.33 -3.57
CA THR A 182 -9.37 27.10 -4.39
C THR A 182 -9.05 26.93 -5.87
N LYS A 183 -10.03 27.21 -6.72
CA LYS A 183 -9.85 27.18 -8.17
C LYS A 183 -8.69 28.08 -8.61
N ALA A 184 -8.65 29.31 -8.12
CA ALA A 184 -7.60 30.27 -8.45
C ALA A 184 -6.21 29.76 -8.05
N GLU A 185 -6.07 29.13 -6.88
CA GLU A 185 -4.79 28.53 -6.47
C GLU A 185 -4.36 27.40 -7.39
N LEU A 186 -5.28 26.52 -7.82
CA LEU A 186 -4.96 25.45 -8.76
C LEU A 186 -4.58 25.99 -10.13
N GLU A 187 -5.26 27.02 -10.62
CA GLU A 187 -4.94 27.69 -11.89
C GLU A 187 -3.57 28.37 -11.82
N ILE A 188 -3.22 29.01 -10.69
CA ILE A 188 -1.89 29.59 -10.46
C ILE A 188 -0.82 28.50 -10.44
N ILE A 189 -1.07 27.37 -9.77
CA ILE A 189 -0.09 26.28 -9.68
C ILE A 189 0.13 25.63 -11.04
N THR A 190 -0.94 25.39 -11.80
CA THR A 190 -0.90 24.63 -13.07
C THR A 190 -0.66 25.49 -14.31
N ASP A 191 -0.63 26.82 -14.15
CA ASP A 191 -0.60 27.79 -15.25
C ASP A 191 -1.63 27.47 -16.35
N HIS A 192 -2.81 27.00 -15.92
CA HIS A 192 -3.85 26.51 -16.80
C HIS A 192 -5.24 26.85 -16.27
N LYS A 193 -6.14 27.25 -17.18
CA LYS A 193 -7.50 27.61 -16.83
C LYS A 193 -8.33 26.34 -16.60
N ILE A 194 -8.93 26.22 -15.42
CA ILE A 194 -9.74 25.06 -15.05
C ILE A 194 -11.22 25.39 -15.25
N GLU A 195 -11.98 24.53 -15.90
CA GLU A 195 -13.41 24.76 -16.03
C GLU A 195 -14.13 24.72 -14.68
N ASN A 196 -15.07 25.63 -14.47
CA ASN A 196 -15.83 25.71 -13.21
C ASN A 196 -16.53 24.39 -12.88
N PHE A 197 -16.99 23.67 -13.92
CA PHE A 197 -17.68 22.39 -13.75
C PHE A 197 -16.72 21.29 -13.27
N ASP A 198 -15.54 21.19 -13.88
CA ASP A 198 -14.52 20.21 -13.49
C ASP A 198 -13.99 20.47 -12.08
N TYR A 199 -13.74 21.74 -11.73
CA TYR A 199 -13.39 22.11 -10.36
C TYR A 199 -14.49 21.76 -9.35
N THR A 200 -15.75 22.05 -9.68
CA THR A 200 -16.89 21.74 -8.79
C THR A 200 -17.03 20.24 -8.56
N LYS A 201 -16.89 19.42 -9.61
CA LYS A 201 -16.87 17.95 -9.49
C LYS A 201 -15.75 17.48 -8.56
N LEU A 202 -14.51 17.90 -8.83
CA LEU A 202 -13.34 17.53 -8.04
C LEU A 202 -13.52 17.92 -6.58
N LYS A 203 -13.91 19.18 -6.33
CA LYS A 203 -14.17 19.69 -4.99
C LYS A 203 -15.26 18.88 -4.30
N SER A 204 -16.41 18.68 -4.93
CA SER A 204 -17.54 17.94 -4.33
C SER A 204 -17.16 16.51 -3.91
N PHE A 205 -16.35 15.83 -4.72
CA PHE A 205 -15.88 14.48 -4.43
C PHE A 205 -14.90 14.46 -3.25
N CYS A 206 -13.93 15.37 -3.24
CA CYS A 206 -12.91 15.45 -2.21
C CYS A 206 -13.45 15.95 -0.88
N THR A 207 -14.38 16.92 -0.88
CA THR A 207 -14.87 17.59 0.33
C THR A 207 -16.11 16.94 0.95
N ASN A 208 -16.67 15.88 0.36
CA ASN A 208 -17.77 15.19 1.02
C ASN A 208 -17.31 14.61 2.37
N LYS A 209 -18.20 14.54 3.36
CA LYS A 209 -17.84 14.20 4.75
C LYS A 209 -17.07 12.88 4.85
N THR A 210 -17.51 11.86 4.11
CA THR A 210 -16.92 10.52 4.12
C THR A 210 -15.54 10.43 3.47
N ASN A 211 -15.29 11.21 2.43
CA ASN A 211 -14.06 11.17 1.65
C ASN A 211 -13.03 12.15 2.19
N ALA A 212 -13.46 13.32 2.67
CA ALA A 212 -12.58 14.32 3.25
C ALA A 212 -11.78 13.73 4.41
N ASP A 213 -12.44 13.01 5.32
CA ASP A 213 -11.78 12.37 6.45
C ASP A 213 -10.77 11.30 6.02
N LYS A 214 -11.06 10.55 4.94
CA LYS A 214 -10.18 9.52 4.40
C LYS A 214 -8.96 10.10 3.67
N ILE A 215 -9.18 11.13 2.84
CA ILE A 215 -8.15 11.76 2.00
C ILE A 215 -7.20 12.61 2.84
N ARG A 216 -7.72 13.29 3.87
CA ARG A 216 -6.92 14.20 4.73
C ARG A 216 -6.29 13.50 5.92
N ARG A 217 -6.61 12.23 6.16
CA ARG A 217 -6.07 11.49 7.28
C ARG A 217 -4.55 11.62 7.27
N GLU A 218 -3.98 11.99 8.40
CA GLU A 218 -2.53 11.96 8.55
C GLU A 218 -2.04 10.51 8.43
N ALA A 219 -0.90 10.38 7.78
CA ALA A 219 -0.22 9.11 7.69
C ALA A 219 0.10 8.59 9.11
N ILE A 220 -0.26 7.34 9.38
CA ILE A 220 0.07 6.71 10.67
C ILE A 220 1.58 6.46 10.71
N ASN A 221 2.17 6.27 11.90
CA ASN A 221 3.57 5.91 12.10
C ASN A 221 4.13 4.91 11.07
N TRP A 222 3.37 3.90 10.64
CA TRP A 222 3.84 2.95 9.64
C TRP A 222 3.87 3.50 8.21
N GLU A 223 2.92 4.35 7.83
CA GLU A 223 2.94 5.07 6.54
C GLU A 223 4.10 6.07 6.54
N ASN A 224 4.38 6.69 7.69
CA ASN A 224 5.54 7.58 7.88
C ASN A 224 6.88 6.83 7.75
N ILE A 225 6.97 5.57 8.18
CA ILE A 225 8.16 4.73 7.93
C ILE A 225 8.42 4.56 6.44
N PHE A 226 7.39 4.73 5.59
CA PHE A 226 7.51 4.61 4.14
C PHE A 226 7.54 5.95 3.39
N THR A 227 7.48 7.09 4.10
CA THR A 227 7.62 8.41 3.51
C THR A 227 9.07 8.91 3.50
N VAL A 228 9.89 8.45 4.45
CA VAL A 228 11.35 8.71 4.59
C VAL A 228 12.18 7.94 3.55
#